data_AF-A0A482RH08-F1
#
_entry.id   AF-A0A482RH08-F1
#
_cell.length_a   1.000
_cell.length_b   1.000
_cell.length_c   1.000
_cell.angle_alpha   90.00
_cell.angle_beta   90.00
_cell.angle_gamma   90.00
#
_symmetry.space_group_name_H-M   'P 1'
#
loop_
_entity.id
_entity.type
_entity.pdbx_description
1 polymer ?
#
loop_
_entity_poly.entity_id
_entity_poly.type
_entity_poly.pdbx_seq_one_letter_code
_entity_poly.pdbx_strand_id
1 'polypeptide(L)'
;MQRREEGRMAQDMAEDIIAIQRKLEHEKQRIEREAKEKERKRLQIELLRDKIERHRDATGTVPADLMVCCLPVCMLAMHVGALAGGVWVLMCARTSPTCCRPTCCRPTCCRSNHAPDRVHASRSLVYVQDQLAVLEGLKAPPPPKELPPAEAMRAAMSALKVYGLAGRVAAETVRTLCSNALANPGVAKFRHINLDNEKIKERISSKVGGLGLLKSAGWVKSATEHAMVLPTEADDALLRLAVSEINSALETGLL
;
A
#
# COMPACT_ATOMS: atom_id res chain seq x y z
N MET A 1 13.39 8.25 70.95
CA MET A 1 14.01 8.11 69.62
C MET A 1 13.39 6.95 68.83
N GLN A 2 13.32 5.73 69.39
CA GLN A 2 12.75 4.52 68.75
C GLN A 2 11.39 4.69 68.04
N ARG A 3 10.39 5.35 68.64
CA ARG A 3 9.08 5.59 67.97
C ARG A 3 9.16 6.32 66.63
N ARG A 4 10.16 7.18 66.42
CA ARG A 4 10.35 7.91 65.16
C ARG A 4 10.98 7.02 64.09
N GLU A 5 11.77 6.04 64.48
CA GLU A 5 12.37 5.06 63.58
C GLU A 5 11.32 4.04 63.12
N GLU A 6 10.48 3.56 64.04
CA GLU A 6 9.34 2.70 63.73
C GLU A 6 8.35 3.39 62.77
N GLY A 7 8.08 4.68 62.96
CA GLY A 7 7.22 5.45 62.07
C GLY A 7 7.79 5.61 60.64
N ARG A 8 9.10 5.78 60.49
CA ARG A 8 9.75 5.86 59.18
C ARG A 8 9.75 4.51 58.46
N MET A 9 10.08 3.43 59.16
CA MET A 9 10.03 2.09 58.58
C MET A 9 8.62 1.71 58.10
N ALA A 10 7.58 2.12 58.83
CA ALA A 10 6.19 1.91 58.40
C ALA A 10 5.83 2.70 57.12
N GLN A 11 6.36 3.92 56.97
CA GLN A 11 6.17 4.73 55.75
C GLN A 11 6.91 4.13 54.56
N ASP A 12 8.18 3.74 54.75
CA ASP A 12 9.00 3.11 53.71
C ASP A 12 8.36 1.81 53.21
N MET A 13 7.89 0.96 54.14
CA MET A 13 7.17 -0.27 53.78
C MET A 13 5.86 0.01 53.02
N ALA A 14 5.12 1.06 53.39
CA ALA A 14 3.90 1.44 52.68
C ALA A 14 4.19 1.94 51.26
N GLU A 15 5.24 2.74 51.09
CA GLU A 15 5.71 3.22 49.79
C GLU A 15 6.16 2.06 48.90
N ASP A 16 6.91 1.10 49.46
CA ASP A 16 7.35 -0.10 48.75
C ASP A 16 6.17 -0.96 48.28
N ILE A 17 5.15 -1.15 49.13
CA ILE A 17 3.92 -1.88 48.76
C ILE A 17 3.23 -1.19 47.57
N ILE A 18 3.10 0.14 47.60
CA ILE A 18 2.49 0.91 46.50
C ILE A 18 3.35 0.80 45.23
N ALA A 19 4.66 0.87 45.35
CA ALA A 19 5.58 0.73 44.23
C ALA A 19 5.48 -0.65 43.58
N ILE A 20 5.36 -1.71 44.37
CA ILE A 20 5.15 -3.08 43.90
C ILE A 20 3.81 -3.20 43.16
N GLN A 21 2.73 -2.64 43.71
CA GLN A 21 1.41 -2.65 43.06
C GLN A 21 1.44 -1.99 41.68
N ARG A 22 2.06 -0.80 41.56
CA ARG A 22 2.19 -0.10 40.26
C ARG A 22 2.99 -0.90 39.24
N LYS A 23 4.06 -1.59 39.67
CA LYS A 23 4.86 -2.46 38.79
C LYS A 23 4.02 -3.63 38.27
N LEU A 24 3.25 -4.28 39.14
CA LEU A 24 2.37 -5.39 38.77
C LEU A 24 1.26 -4.93 37.82
N GLU A 25 0.66 -3.76 38.06
CA GLU A 25 -0.36 -3.19 37.17
C GLU A 25 0.21 -2.85 35.79
N HIS A 26 1.38 -2.21 35.72
CA HIS A 26 2.04 -1.91 34.46
C HIS A 26 2.41 -3.19 33.68
N GLU A 27 2.89 -4.22 34.38
CA GLU A 27 3.19 -5.52 33.77
C GLU A 27 1.92 -6.20 33.26
N LYS A 28 0.84 -6.19 34.03
CA LYS A 28 -0.48 -6.70 33.60
C LYS A 28 -0.99 -5.97 32.36
N GLN A 29 -0.87 -4.64 32.32
CA GLN A 29 -1.24 -3.84 31.15
C GLN A 29 -0.36 -4.13 29.92
N ARG A 30 0.93 -4.44 30.12
CA ARG A 30 1.82 -4.87 29.03
C ARG A 30 1.37 -6.22 28.47
N ILE A 31 1.15 -7.20 29.34
CA ILE A 31 0.67 -8.54 28.97
C ILE A 31 -0.67 -8.46 28.24
N GLU A 32 -1.61 -7.66 28.75
CA GLU A 32 -2.93 -7.48 28.13
C GLU A 32 -2.83 -6.83 26.74
N ARG A 33 -1.96 -5.83 26.55
CA ARG A 33 -1.70 -5.22 25.23
C ARG A 33 -1.12 -6.23 24.24
N GLU A 34 -0.14 -7.02 24.67
CA GLU A 34 0.47 -8.06 23.84
C GLU A 34 -0.54 -9.17 23.48
N ALA A 35 -1.39 -9.57 24.42
CA ALA A 35 -2.47 -10.54 24.17
C ALA A 35 -3.47 -10.00 23.15
N LYS A 36 -3.93 -8.74 23.30
CA LYS A 36 -4.82 -8.08 22.34
C LYS A 36 -4.18 -7.95 20.95
N GLU A 37 -2.89 -7.67 20.86
CA GLU A 37 -2.19 -7.60 19.58
C GLU A 37 -2.10 -8.98 18.91
N LYS A 38 -1.80 -10.04 19.68
CA LYS A 38 -1.79 -11.42 19.18
C LYS A 38 -3.17 -11.86 18.71
N GLU A 39 -4.22 -11.52 19.44
CA GLU A 39 -5.61 -11.81 19.06
C GLU A 39 -6.00 -11.08 17.77
N ARG A 40 -5.67 -9.79 17.64
CA ARG A 40 -5.88 -9.03 16.40
C ARG A 40 -5.17 -9.65 15.20
N LYS A 41 -3.93 -10.10 15.37
CA LYS A 41 -3.17 -10.80 14.31
C LYS A 41 -3.82 -12.12 13.92
N ARG A 42 -4.33 -12.90 14.89
CA ARG A 42 -5.07 -14.14 14.61
C ARG A 42 -6.33 -13.89 13.78
N LEU A 43 -7.15 -12.91 14.18
CA LEU A 43 -8.36 -12.53 13.45
C LEU A 43 -8.04 -12.03 12.02
N GLN A 44 -6.95 -11.28 11.86
CA GLN A 44 -6.51 -10.81 10.55
C GLN A 44 -6.10 -11.97 9.62
N ILE A 45 -5.40 -12.98 10.15
CA ILE A 45 -5.04 -14.20 9.41
C ILE A 45 -6.30 -14.97 8.99
N GLU A 46 -7.26 -15.13 9.89
CA GLU A 46 -8.53 -15.83 9.61
C GLU A 46 -9.33 -15.13 8.51
N LEU A 47 -9.47 -13.79 8.59
CA LEU A 47 -10.14 -13.00 7.55
C LEU A 47 -9.45 -13.10 6.18
N LEU A 48 -8.11 -13.12 6.15
CA LEU A 48 -7.37 -13.27 4.90
C LEU A 48 -7.54 -14.67 4.31
N ARG A 49 -7.55 -15.73 5.14
CA ARG A 49 -7.83 -17.10 4.69
C ARG A 49 -9.23 -17.23 4.10
N ASP A 50 -10.25 -16.74 4.80
CA ASP A 50 -11.63 -16.74 4.32
C ASP A 50 -11.79 -15.94 3.01
N LYS A 51 -11.07 -14.82 2.87
CA LYS A 51 -11.04 -14.05 1.62
C LYS A 51 -10.42 -14.85 0.47
N ILE A 52 -9.37 -15.64 0.72
CA ILE A 52 -8.75 -16.51 -0.29
C ILE A 52 -9.72 -17.63 -0.69
N GLU A 53 -10.41 -18.23 0.26
CA GLU A 53 -11.39 -19.30 0.02
C GLU A 53 -12.56 -18.80 -0.84
N ARG A 54 -13.16 -17.66 -0.47
CA ARG A 54 -14.19 -17.00 -1.30
C ARG A 54 -13.71 -16.64 -2.69
N HIS A 55 -12.45 -16.21 -2.82
CA HIS A 55 -11.87 -15.95 -4.14
C HIS A 55 -11.71 -17.22 -4.97
N ARG A 56 -11.27 -18.35 -4.38
CA ARG A 56 -11.13 -19.65 -5.07
C ARG A 56 -12.48 -20.11 -5.61
N ASP A 57 -13.51 -20.10 -4.78
CA ASP A 57 -14.87 -20.50 -5.17
C ASP A 57 -15.43 -19.59 -6.27
N ALA A 58 -15.23 -18.27 -6.15
CA ALA A 58 -15.68 -17.31 -7.15
C ALA A 58 -14.95 -17.44 -8.50
N THR A 59 -13.66 -17.79 -8.50
CA THR A 59 -12.91 -18.02 -9.74
C THR A 59 -13.25 -19.33 -10.45
N GLY A 60 -14.01 -20.22 -9.80
CA GLY A 60 -14.74 -21.28 -10.48
C GLY A 60 -13.93 -22.03 -11.53
N THR A 61 -12.75 -22.55 -11.18
CA THR A 61 -12.27 -23.77 -11.84
C THR A 61 -13.19 -24.88 -11.37
N VAL A 62 -14.34 -24.98 -12.01
CA VAL A 62 -15.05 -26.26 -12.12
C VAL A 62 -13.99 -27.26 -12.58
N PRO A 63 -13.77 -28.39 -11.87
CA PRO A 63 -12.84 -29.40 -12.33
C PRO A 63 -13.20 -29.75 -13.77
N ALA A 64 -12.20 -29.75 -14.65
CA ALA A 64 -12.36 -29.97 -16.09
C ALA A 64 -13.06 -31.31 -16.42
N ASP A 65 -13.22 -32.20 -15.44
CA ASP A 65 -13.84 -33.51 -15.57
C ASP A 65 -15.39 -33.52 -15.66
N LEU A 66 -16.06 -32.38 -15.48
CA LEU A 66 -17.53 -32.30 -15.66
C LEU A 66 -17.97 -31.58 -16.94
N MET A 67 -17.04 -31.28 -17.84
CA MET A 67 -17.35 -30.67 -19.15
C MET A 67 -17.55 -31.72 -20.25
N VAL A 68 -18.30 -32.78 -19.95
CA VAL A 68 -18.74 -33.82 -20.90
C VAL A 68 -20.26 -33.93 -20.87
N CYS A 69 -20.98 -32.86 -21.23
CA CYS A 69 -22.43 -32.91 -21.44
C CYS A 69 -22.87 -31.86 -22.48
N CYS A 70 -22.17 -31.75 -23.61
CA CYS A 70 -22.69 -31.06 -24.81
C CYS A 70 -21.89 -31.47 -26.06
N LEU A 71 -21.65 -32.77 -26.25
CA LEU A 71 -21.36 -33.28 -27.59
C LEU A 71 -22.68 -33.34 -28.37
N PRO A 72 -22.70 -32.90 -29.64
CA PRO A 72 -23.93 -32.70 -30.38
C PRO A 72 -24.45 -34.05 -30.89
N VAL A 73 -25.49 -34.60 -30.25
CA VAL A 73 -26.33 -35.67 -30.82
C VAL A 73 -27.36 -35.10 -31.80
N CYS A 74 -27.23 -33.84 -32.24
CA CYS A 74 -28.14 -33.22 -33.19
C CYS A 74 -27.82 -33.48 -34.68
N MET A 75 -26.90 -34.39 -35.03
CA MET A 75 -26.57 -34.67 -36.44
C MET A 75 -27.12 -35.97 -37.03
N LEU A 76 -28.04 -36.68 -36.35
CA LEU A 76 -28.70 -37.86 -36.93
C LEU A 76 -30.21 -37.91 -36.62
N ALA A 77 -30.98 -37.04 -37.28
CA ALA A 77 -32.41 -37.18 -37.58
C ALA A 77 -32.76 -36.03 -38.54
N MET A 78 -33.30 -36.16 -39.75
CA MET A 78 -33.94 -37.25 -40.46
C MET A 78 -33.89 -36.92 -41.96
N HIS A 79 -33.57 -37.93 -42.77
CA HIS A 79 -33.93 -37.98 -44.18
C HIS A 79 -35.14 -38.92 -44.28
N VAL A 80 -36.37 -38.40 -44.28
CA VAL A 80 -37.55 -39.12 -44.78
C VAL A 80 -38.59 -38.13 -45.31
N GLY A 81 -38.98 -38.30 -46.58
CA GLY A 81 -40.37 -38.15 -47.01
C GLY A 81 -40.80 -36.78 -47.52
N ALA A 82 -40.61 -36.56 -48.83
CA ALA A 82 -41.50 -35.72 -49.61
C ALA A 82 -42.89 -36.36 -49.64
N LEU A 83 -43.95 -35.64 -49.25
CA LEU A 83 -45.30 -35.79 -49.78
C LEU A 83 -46.11 -34.50 -49.49
N ALA A 84 -46.59 -33.92 -50.58
CA ALA A 84 -47.71 -33.00 -50.78
C ALA A 84 -48.36 -32.28 -49.57
N GLY A 85 -48.37 -30.94 -49.66
CA GLY A 85 -49.55 -30.13 -49.37
C GLY A 85 -49.94 -29.96 -47.91
N GLY A 86 -49.37 -28.95 -47.25
CA GLY A 86 -49.88 -28.51 -45.95
C GLY A 86 -49.14 -27.27 -45.46
N VAL A 87 -49.77 -26.10 -45.61
CA VAL A 87 -49.32 -24.86 -45.00
C VAL A 87 -49.49 -24.99 -43.48
N TRP A 88 -48.41 -25.31 -42.77
CA TRP A 88 -48.36 -25.21 -41.32
C TRP A 88 -47.93 -23.80 -40.93
N VAL A 89 -48.93 -23.00 -40.56
CA VAL A 89 -48.73 -21.73 -39.85
C VAL A 89 -48.23 -22.07 -38.45
N LEU A 90 -46.90 -21.97 -38.24
CA LEU A 90 -46.34 -22.03 -36.91
C LEU A 90 -46.55 -20.68 -36.22
N MET A 91 -47.68 -20.59 -35.52
CA MET A 91 -48.10 -19.44 -34.75
C MET A 91 -47.32 -19.40 -33.42
N CYS A 92 -46.18 -18.72 -33.41
CA CYS A 92 -45.48 -18.36 -32.17
C CYS A 92 -46.18 -17.15 -31.53
N ALA A 93 -47.21 -17.42 -30.72
CA ALA A 93 -47.91 -16.43 -29.92
C ALA A 93 -47.59 -16.62 -28.43
N ARG A 94 -46.77 -15.71 -27.87
CA ARG A 94 -46.81 -15.18 -26.50
C ARG A 94 -45.65 -14.18 -26.32
N THR A 95 -45.86 -12.89 -26.58
CA THR A 95 -46.31 -11.86 -25.61
C THR A 95 -45.34 -11.63 -24.43
N SER A 96 -44.36 -10.75 -24.64
CA SER A 96 -44.19 -9.53 -23.83
C SER A 96 -43.29 -8.54 -24.59
N PRO A 97 -43.85 -7.43 -25.12
CA PRO A 97 -43.09 -6.37 -25.76
C PRO A 97 -42.87 -5.23 -24.77
N THR A 98 -41.63 -4.83 -24.51
CA THR A 98 -41.21 -3.44 -24.16
C THR A 98 -39.73 -3.43 -23.75
N CYS A 99 -38.83 -3.93 -24.59
CA CYS A 99 -37.39 -3.59 -24.48
C CYS A 99 -36.59 -3.92 -25.76
N CYS A 100 -37.16 -3.80 -26.96
CA CYS A 100 -36.37 -3.94 -28.20
C CYS A 100 -36.93 -3.05 -29.30
N ARG A 101 -36.37 -1.86 -29.48
CA ARG A 101 -36.47 -1.12 -30.75
C ARG A 101 -35.64 -1.88 -31.80
N PRO A 102 -36.14 -2.13 -33.03
CA PRO A 102 -35.48 -3.01 -34.00
C PRO A 102 -34.23 -2.42 -34.67
N THR A 103 -33.91 -1.16 -34.42
CA THR A 103 -32.79 -0.45 -35.06
C THR A 103 -31.62 -0.14 -34.12
N CYS A 104 -31.64 -0.65 -32.89
CA CYS A 104 -30.50 -0.59 -31.96
C CYS A 104 -29.81 -1.95 -31.74
N CYS A 105 -29.99 -2.91 -32.65
CA CYS A 105 -29.15 -4.11 -32.72
C CYS A 105 -27.87 -3.82 -33.52
N ARG A 106 -27.06 -2.86 -33.05
CA ARG A 106 -25.61 -2.99 -33.25
C ARG A 106 -25.15 -3.99 -32.18
N PRO A 107 -24.38 -5.04 -32.54
CA PRO A 107 -23.96 -6.09 -31.60
C PRO A 107 -23.03 -5.61 -30.47
N THR A 108 -22.82 -4.30 -30.33
CA THR A 108 -21.93 -3.67 -29.34
C THR A 108 -22.65 -3.08 -28.11
N CYS A 109 -23.98 -2.98 -28.07
CA CYS A 109 -24.66 -2.27 -26.96
C CYS A 109 -25.06 -3.13 -25.74
N CYS A 110 -25.12 -4.47 -25.84
CA CYS A 110 -25.55 -5.32 -24.72
C CYS A 110 -24.40 -6.07 -24.01
N ARG A 111 -23.15 -5.63 -24.18
CA ARG A 111 -21.96 -6.32 -23.63
C ARG A 111 -21.04 -5.44 -22.79
N SER A 112 -21.59 -4.40 -22.16
CA SER A 112 -20.90 -3.62 -21.13
C SER A 112 -21.37 -3.96 -19.72
N ASN A 113 -21.76 -5.22 -19.46
CA ASN A 113 -21.40 -5.79 -18.17
C ASN A 113 -19.89 -5.96 -18.21
N HIS A 114 -19.15 -5.01 -17.64
CA HIS A 114 -17.74 -5.16 -17.30
C HIS A 114 -17.62 -6.43 -16.45
N ALA A 115 -17.45 -7.58 -17.11
CA ALA A 115 -16.78 -8.70 -16.51
C ALA A 115 -15.44 -8.11 -16.04
N PRO A 116 -15.15 -8.07 -14.74
CA PRO A 116 -13.87 -7.56 -14.29
C PRO A 116 -12.80 -8.37 -15.03
N ASP A 117 -11.88 -7.67 -15.70
CA ASP A 117 -10.80 -8.30 -16.46
C ASP A 117 -10.21 -9.43 -15.62
N ARG A 118 -10.24 -10.67 -16.12
CA ARG A 118 -9.72 -11.86 -15.40
C ARG A 118 -8.28 -11.66 -14.92
N VAL A 119 -7.54 -10.73 -15.54
CA VAL A 119 -6.18 -10.30 -15.18
C VAL A 119 -6.13 -9.52 -13.85
N HIS A 120 -7.17 -8.75 -13.51
CA HIS A 120 -7.24 -8.03 -12.23
C HIS A 120 -7.60 -8.94 -11.05
N ALA A 121 -8.47 -9.94 -11.26
CA ALA A 121 -8.85 -10.90 -10.22
C ALA A 121 -7.71 -11.86 -9.83
N SER A 122 -6.85 -12.23 -10.78
CA SER A 122 -5.66 -13.05 -10.51
C SER A 122 -4.57 -12.27 -9.76
N ARG A 123 -4.39 -10.98 -10.07
CA ARG A 123 -3.42 -10.10 -9.38
C ARG A 123 -3.81 -9.78 -7.94
N SER A 124 -5.10 -9.70 -7.63
CA SER A 124 -5.58 -9.46 -6.25
C SER A 124 -5.36 -10.66 -5.33
N LEU A 125 -5.52 -11.90 -5.83
CA LEU A 125 -5.27 -13.12 -5.04
C LEU A 125 -3.80 -13.25 -4.62
N VAL A 126 -2.87 -13.00 -5.54
CA VAL A 126 -1.41 -13.06 -5.28
C VAL A 126 -1.02 -12.07 -4.19
N TYR A 127 -1.58 -10.86 -4.21
CA TYR A 127 -1.32 -9.84 -3.18
C TYR A 127 -1.85 -10.26 -1.80
N VAL A 128 -3.04 -10.85 -1.74
CA VAL A 128 -3.64 -11.34 -0.48
C VAL A 128 -2.84 -12.52 0.10
N GLN A 129 -2.34 -13.42 -0.75
CA GLN A 129 -1.45 -14.52 -0.34
C GLN A 129 -0.11 -14.02 0.20
N ASP A 130 0.48 -13.01 -0.44
CA ASP A 130 1.71 -12.39 0.05
C ASP A 130 1.52 -11.69 1.40
N GLN A 131 0.39 -11.02 1.63
CA GLN A 131 0.05 -10.42 2.93
C GLN A 131 -0.08 -11.47 4.03
N LEU A 132 -0.71 -12.61 3.74
CA LEU A 132 -0.82 -13.73 4.67
C LEU A 132 0.55 -14.30 5.03
N ALA A 133 1.41 -14.53 4.04
CA ALA A 133 2.77 -15.04 4.25
C ALA A 133 3.64 -14.10 5.09
N VAL A 134 3.46 -12.78 4.98
CA VAL A 134 4.15 -11.79 5.82
C VAL A 134 3.63 -11.83 7.26
N LEU A 135 2.31 -11.96 7.47
CA LEU A 135 1.72 -12.05 8.81
C LEU A 135 2.05 -13.37 9.53
N GLU A 136 2.15 -14.46 8.78
CA GLU A 136 2.58 -15.77 9.28
C GLU A 136 4.11 -15.85 9.48
N GLY A 137 4.86 -14.81 9.09
CA GLY A 137 6.31 -14.73 9.24
C GLY A 137 7.10 -15.60 8.26
N LEU A 138 6.45 -16.17 7.25
CA LEU A 138 7.06 -17.03 6.23
C LEU A 138 7.78 -16.25 5.13
N LYS A 139 7.43 -14.96 4.95
CA LYS A 139 8.02 -14.08 3.93
C LYS A 139 8.40 -12.75 4.55
N ALA A 140 9.66 -12.32 4.35
CA ALA A 140 10.07 -10.97 4.69
C ALA A 140 9.22 -9.96 3.89
N PRO A 141 8.87 -8.78 4.47
CA PRO A 141 8.18 -7.76 3.71
C PRO A 141 8.97 -7.46 2.43
N PRO A 142 8.29 -7.32 1.28
CA PRO A 142 8.99 -7.10 0.02
C PRO A 142 9.92 -5.89 0.16
N PRO A 143 11.17 -5.96 -0.33
CA PRO A 143 12.07 -4.83 -0.28
C PRO A 143 11.38 -3.63 -0.96
N PRO A 144 11.53 -2.40 -0.42
CA PRO A 144 10.99 -1.22 -1.06
C PRO A 144 11.48 -1.20 -2.50
N LYS A 145 10.57 -1.18 -3.48
CA LYS A 145 10.96 -1.11 -4.88
C LYS A 145 11.75 0.18 -5.08
N GLU A 146 13.01 0.06 -5.48
CA GLU A 146 13.85 1.19 -5.87
C GLU A 146 13.28 1.74 -7.18
N LEU A 147 12.42 2.74 -7.05
CA LEU A 147 11.89 3.48 -8.19
C LEU A 147 13.05 4.25 -8.85
N PRO A 148 13.02 4.46 -10.17
CA PRO A 148 14.00 5.30 -10.83
C PRO A 148 14.04 6.68 -10.15
N PRO A 149 15.22 7.31 -9.99
CA PRO A 149 15.39 8.51 -9.15
C PRO A 149 14.38 9.63 -9.46
N ALA A 150 14.09 9.87 -10.74
CA ALA A 150 13.13 10.88 -11.18
C ALA A 150 11.68 10.58 -10.74
N GLU A 151 11.24 9.32 -10.82
CA GLU A 151 9.91 8.92 -10.38
C GLU A 151 9.80 8.98 -8.85
N ALA A 152 10.87 8.58 -8.15
CA ALA A 152 10.97 8.69 -6.70
C ALA A 152 10.89 10.15 -6.23
N MET A 153 11.52 11.10 -6.93
CA MET A 153 11.40 12.54 -6.64
C MET A 153 9.95 13.02 -6.77
N ARG A 154 9.25 12.65 -7.85
CA ARG A 154 7.85 13.03 -8.05
C ARG A 154 6.92 12.44 -7.00
N ALA A 155 7.13 11.18 -6.62
CA ALA A 155 6.39 10.55 -5.52
C ALA A 155 6.67 11.22 -4.17
N ALA A 156 7.91 11.68 -3.92
CA ALA A 156 8.23 12.43 -2.71
C ALA A 156 7.57 13.82 -2.69
N MET A 157 7.52 14.53 -3.82
CA MET A 157 6.83 15.82 -3.94
C MET A 157 5.31 15.68 -3.78
N SER A 158 4.70 14.62 -4.35
CA SER A 158 3.26 14.37 -4.16
C SER A 158 2.91 14.05 -2.71
N ALA A 159 3.82 13.40 -1.96
CA ALA A 159 3.66 13.20 -0.53
C ALA A 159 3.79 14.52 0.26
N LEU A 160 4.72 15.41 -0.12
CA LEU A 160 4.89 16.72 0.51
C LEU A 160 3.68 17.65 0.31
N LYS A 161 2.97 17.53 -0.81
CA LYS A 161 1.76 18.31 -1.12
C LYS A 161 0.66 18.16 -0.05
N VAL A 162 0.58 17.02 0.63
CA VAL A 162 -0.41 16.77 1.69
C VAL A 162 -0.24 17.74 2.86
N TYR A 163 0.96 18.31 3.03
CA TYR A 163 1.29 19.22 4.14
C TYR A 163 1.15 20.71 3.78
N GLY A 164 0.76 21.07 2.54
CA GLY A 164 0.59 22.44 2.07
C GLY A 164 1.82 23.32 2.31
N LEU A 165 1.64 24.46 3.01
CA LEU A 165 2.73 25.41 3.31
C LEU A 165 3.95 24.76 3.97
N ALA A 166 3.73 23.79 4.88
CA ALA A 166 4.84 23.09 5.51
C ALA A 166 5.59 22.18 4.52
N GLY A 167 4.89 21.61 3.53
CA GLY A 167 5.48 20.86 2.43
C GLY A 167 6.35 21.74 1.52
N ARG A 168 5.87 22.95 1.21
CA ARG A 168 6.66 23.96 0.48
C ARG A 168 7.95 24.35 1.22
N VAL A 169 7.87 24.65 2.51
CA VAL A 169 9.06 24.98 3.34
C VAL A 169 10.05 23.81 3.38
N ALA A 170 9.55 22.57 3.45
CA ALA A 170 10.38 21.38 3.38
C ALA A 170 11.14 21.30 2.05
N ALA A 171 10.44 21.49 0.93
CA ALA A 171 11.03 21.46 -0.41
C ALA A 171 12.06 22.58 -0.62
N GLU A 172 11.78 23.80 -0.16
CA GLU A 172 12.74 24.93 -0.19
C GLU A 172 14.00 24.64 0.64
N THR A 173 13.83 23.96 1.79
CA THR A 173 14.96 23.55 2.64
C THR A 173 15.81 22.52 1.91
N VAL A 174 15.19 21.50 1.29
CA VAL A 174 15.91 20.47 0.50
C VAL A 174 16.63 21.11 -0.70
N ARG A 175 15.96 22.02 -1.44
CA ARG A 175 16.59 22.78 -2.53
C ARG A 175 17.86 23.49 -2.07
N THR A 176 17.79 24.17 -0.92
CA THR A 176 18.93 24.92 -0.37
C THR A 176 20.09 23.99 -0.03
N LEU A 177 19.81 22.82 0.55
CA LEU A 177 20.82 21.81 0.87
C LEU A 177 21.49 21.28 -0.41
N CYS A 178 20.72 20.94 -1.44
CA CYS A 178 21.27 20.48 -2.72
C CYS A 178 22.06 21.58 -3.44
N SER A 179 21.57 22.83 -3.44
CA SER A 179 22.26 23.97 -4.05
C SER A 179 23.60 24.27 -3.36
N ASN A 180 23.65 24.20 -2.02
CA ASN A 180 24.89 24.40 -1.27
C ASN A 180 25.92 23.30 -1.57
N ALA A 181 25.48 22.05 -1.72
CA ALA A 181 26.34 20.93 -2.09
C ALA A 181 26.90 21.08 -3.53
N LEU A 182 26.08 21.57 -4.47
CA LEU A 182 26.50 21.86 -5.85
C LEU A 182 27.45 23.05 -5.96
N ALA A 183 27.23 24.10 -5.16
CA ALA A 183 28.08 25.29 -5.16
C ALA A 183 29.47 25.00 -4.59
N ASN A 184 29.57 24.11 -3.60
CA ASN A 184 30.79 23.82 -2.87
C ASN A 184 31.01 22.30 -2.70
N PRO A 185 31.32 21.56 -3.77
CA PRO A 185 31.46 20.10 -3.71
C PRO A 185 32.64 19.64 -2.84
N GLY A 186 33.68 20.47 -2.65
CA GLY A 186 34.84 20.11 -1.82
C GLY A 186 34.62 20.22 -0.31
N VAL A 187 33.53 20.83 0.15
CA VAL A 187 33.35 21.14 1.57
C VAL A 187 32.46 20.09 2.22
N ALA A 188 33.04 19.25 3.09
CA ALA A 188 32.36 18.17 3.79
C ALA A 188 31.11 18.62 4.58
N LYS A 189 31.11 19.85 5.09
CA LYS A 189 29.97 20.44 5.83
C LYS A 189 28.68 20.46 5.00
N PHE A 190 28.74 20.68 3.70
CA PHE A 190 27.55 20.72 2.83
C PHE A 190 27.16 19.33 2.32
N ARG A 191 27.98 18.31 2.58
CA ARG A 191 27.72 16.89 2.25
C ARG A 191 27.27 16.08 3.46
N HIS A 192 27.17 16.69 4.63
CA HIS A 192 26.77 16.05 5.86
C HIS A 192 25.61 16.81 6.53
N ILE A 193 24.46 16.15 6.66
CA ILE A 193 23.26 16.72 7.28
C ILE A 193 22.95 15.98 8.57
N ASN A 194 23.00 16.67 9.71
CA ASN A 194 22.59 16.11 11.00
C ASN A 194 21.05 16.15 11.13
N LEU A 195 20.41 14.98 11.33
CA LEU A 195 18.96 14.88 11.47
C LEU A 195 18.45 15.28 12.86
N ASP A 196 19.33 15.37 13.86
CA ASP A 196 18.97 15.78 15.23
C ASP A 196 18.80 17.30 15.37
N ASN A 197 19.26 18.08 14.38
CA ASN A 197 19.01 19.52 14.37
C ASN A 197 17.50 19.80 14.32
N GLU A 198 16.96 20.48 15.33
CA GLU A 198 15.53 20.75 15.48
C GLU A 198 14.89 21.35 14.22
N LYS A 199 15.59 22.27 13.54
CA LYS A 199 15.08 22.90 12.31
C LYS A 199 14.95 21.90 11.17
N ILE A 200 15.91 20.97 11.04
CA ILE A 200 15.90 19.92 10.02
C ILE A 200 14.88 18.85 10.39
N LYS A 201 14.78 18.53 11.69
CA LYS A 201 13.83 17.57 12.22
C LYS A 201 12.40 18.01 11.94
N GLU A 202 12.06 19.26 12.27
CA GLU A 202 10.74 19.83 12.06
C GLU A 202 10.39 19.96 10.57
N ARG A 203 11.31 20.47 9.74
CA ARG A 203 11.02 20.75 8.33
C ARG A 203 11.07 19.52 7.43
N ILE A 204 12.01 18.61 7.65
CA ILE A 204 12.30 17.49 6.74
C ILE A 204 11.89 16.16 7.36
N SER A 205 12.37 15.85 8.57
CA SER A 205 12.18 14.51 9.15
C SER A 205 10.73 14.24 9.57
N SER A 206 9.99 15.27 9.99
CA SER A 206 8.61 15.15 10.44
C SER A 206 7.61 14.95 9.29
N LYS A 207 8.02 15.20 8.05
CA LYS A 207 7.14 15.22 6.87
C LYS A 207 7.42 14.01 5.98
N VAL A 208 6.37 13.24 5.69
CA VAL A 208 6.44 12.12 4.76
C VAL A 208 6.76 12.68 3.37
N GLY A 209 7.90 12.27 2.81
CA GLY A 209 8.41 12.78 1.53
C GLY A 209 9.69 13.61 1.64
N GLY A 210 9.93 14.31 2.76
CA GLY A 210 11.14 15.14 2.92
C GLY A 210 12.44 14.33 2.85
N LEU A 211 12.54 13.27 3.66
CA LEU A 211 13.66 12.32 3.60
C LEU A 211 13.67 11.51 2.29
N GLY A 212 12.50 11.24 1.71
CA GLY A 212 12.39 10.53 0.43
C GLY A 212 13.02 11.32 -0.71
N LEU A 213 12.84 12.63 -0.72
CA LEU A 213 13.39 13.55 -1.71
C LEU A 213 14.92 13.65 -1.62
N LEU A 214 15.47 13.62 -0.40
CA LEU A 214 16.94 13.57 -0.21
C LEU A 214 17.50 12.22 -0.71
N LYS A 215 16.85 11.10 -0.38
CA LYS A 215 17.27 9.78 -0.84
C LYS A 215 17.27 9.67 -2.36
N SER A 216 16.23 10.18 -3.03
CA SER A 216 16.16 10.16 -4.49
C SER A 216 17.18 11.10 -5.14
N ALA A 217 17.62 12.15 -4.44
CA ALA A 217 18.73 13.01 -4.86
C ALA A 217 20.13 12.41 -4.61
N GLY A 218 20.22 11.17 -4.10
CA GLY A 218 21.49 10.45 -3.89
C GLY A 218 22.07 10.55 -2.47
N TRP A 219 21.33 11.11 -1.51
CA TRP A 219 21.76 11.13 -0.12
C TRP A 219 21.55 9.77 0.54
N VAL A 220 22.59 9.27 1.22
CA VAL A 220 22.56 7.99 1.91
C VAL A 220 22.39 8.23 3.40
N LYS A 221 21.49 7.48 4.04
CA LYS A 221 21.32 7.51 5.49
C LYS A 221 22.47 6.72 6.12
N SER A 222 23.26 7.38 6.97
CA SER A 222 24.26 6.66 7.77
C SER A 222 23.56 5.81 8.83
N ALA A 223 24.05 4.59 9.03
CA ALA A 223 23.51 3.68 10.04
C ALA A 223 24.05 3.99 11.45
N THR A 224 25.26 4.58 11.52
CA THR A 224 25.99 4.83 12.76
C THR A 224 25.70 6.22 13.33
N GLU A 225 25.61 7.21 12.44
CA GLU A 225 25.34 8.59 12.78
C GLU A 225 23.92 8.90 12.33
N HIS A 226 23.09 9.53 13.16
CA HIS A 226 21.74 9.97 12.78
C HIS A 226 21.82 11.15 11.78
N ALA A 227 22.47 10.92 10.65
CA ALA A 227 22.84 11.89 9.65
C ALA A 227 22.63 11.33 8.23
N MET A 228 22.41 12.24 7.29
CA MET A 228 22.40 11.94 5.85
C MET A 228 23.72 12.43 5.26
N VAL A 229 24.41 11.55 4.54
CA VAL A 229 25.70 11.84 3.94
C VAL A 229 25.59 11.69 2.43
N LEU A 230 26.12 12.68 1.71
CA LEU A 230 26.29 12.62 0.27
C LEU A 230 27.68 12.04 -0.02
N PRO A 231 27.79 10.86 -0.65
CA PRO A 231 29.08 10.25 -0.95
C PRO A 231 29.89 11.13 -1.92
N THR A 232 31.22 11.00 -1.88
CA THR A 232 32.11 11.81 -2.71
C THR A 232 31.92 11.54 -4.20
N GLU A 233 31.52 10.32 -4.54
CA GLU A 233 31.22 9.84 -5.89
C GLU A 233 29.76 10.10 -6.31
N ALA A 234 29.01 10.90 -5.57
CA ALA A 234 27.63 11.22 -5.93
C ALA A 234 27.57 11.90 -7.30
N ASP A 235 26.56 11.53 -8.08
CA ASP A 235 26.33 12.09 -9.41
C ASP A 235 25.75 13.51 -9.29
N ASP A 236 26.57 14.51 -9.63
CA ASP A 236 26.18 15.92 -9.67
C ASP A 236 25.00 16.16 -10.63
N ALA A 237 24.79 15.30 -11.64
CA ALA A 237 23.65 15.39 -12.54
C ALA A 237 22.32 15.11 -11.82
N LEU A 238 22.29 14.15 -10.89
CA LEU A 238 21.11 13.84 -10.08
C LEU A 238 20.73 15.00 -9.16
N LEU A 239 21.72 15.66 -8.56
CA LEU A 239 21.49 16.84 -7.72
C LEU A 239 20.93 18.02 -8.53
N ARG A 240 21.46 18.24 -9.74
CA ARG A 240 20.94 19.27 -10.67
C ARG A 240 19.51 18.97 -11.09
N LEU A 241 19.21 17.71 -11.42
CA LEU A 241 17.86 17.25 -11.74
C LEU A 241 16.90 17.51 -10.57
N ALA A 242 17.32 17.16 -9.34
CA ALA A 242 16.51 17.39 -8.14
C ALA A 242 16.21 18.88 -7.93
N VAL A 243 17.22 19.74 -8.08
CA VAL A 243 17.05 21.20 -7.94
C VAL A 243 16.11 21.74 -9.04
N SER A 244 16.24 21.28 -10.29
CA SER A 244 15.34 21.72 -11.36
C SER A 244 13.89 21.30 -11.14
N GLU A 245 13.65 20.04 -10.76
CA GLU A 245 12.30 19.53 -10.50
C GLU A 245 11.65 20.24 -9.30
N ILE A 246 12.40 20.51 -8.23
CA ILE A 246 11.89 21.26 -7.07
C ILE A 246 11.56 22.71 -7.46
N ASN A 247 12.40 23.37 -8.26
CA ASN A 247 12.12 24.73 -8.73
C ASN A 247 10.85 24.77 -9.57
N SER A 248 10.69 23.85 -10.53
CA SER A 248 9.47 23.75 -11.33
C SER A 248 8.23 23.49 -10.46
N ALA A 249 8.33 22.65 -9.43
CA ALA A 249 7.21 22.39 -8.51
C ALA A 249 6.83 23.62 -7.65
N LEU A 250 7.82 24.41 -7.23
CA LEU A 250 7.61 25.64 -6.46
C LEU A 250 6.99 26.76 -7.33
N GLU A 251 7.41 26.88 -8.59
CA GLU A 251 6.89 27.87 -9.54
C GLU A 251 5.47 27.56 -9.98
N THR A 252 5.16 26.27 -10.21
CA THR A 252 3.80 25.82 -10.58
C THR A 252 2.81 25.86 -9.41
N GLY A 253 3.27 26.10 -8.18
CA GLY A 253 2.42 26.08 -6.99
C GLY A 253 1.86 24.69 -6.69
N LEU A 254 2.57 23.64 -7.09
CA LEU A 254 2.09 22.26 -6.96
C LEU A 254 2.20 21.71 -5.52
N LEU A 255 2.90 22.44 -4.63
CA LEU A 255 3.25 22.10 -3.24
C LEU A 255 2.48 22.95 -2.22
#